data_AF-A0A942E222-F1
#
_entry.id   AF-A0A942E222-F1
#
_cell.length_a   1.000
_cell.length_b   1.000
_cell.length_c   1.000
_cell.angle_alpha   90.00
_cell.angle_beta   90.00
_cell.angle_gamma   90.00
#
_symmetry.space_group_name_H-M   'P 1'
#
loop_
_entity.id
_entity.type
_entity.pdbx_description
1 polymer ?
#
loop_
_entity_poly.entity_id
_entity_poly.type
_entity_poly.pdbx_seq_one_letter_code
_entity_poly.pdbx_strand_id
1 'polypeptide(L)'
;MLLTRSRLPTSLSRRAFLSGVIALPMLRTGAGSAAPDPDPTDLDVTFIFASDMHACRVGIELSPHCGEQGKTDENLRRHVQALNRLPHMRWPEMVGGAQSGLVSAGSRIGRPLGLVIGGDITDDGGGQVARPEEGRQLLQFSEHYRQGHGPDRVHFPVFVGLGNHDLDQDGPRSDIDWYRREMRDYVELQHRPSVVFKPRVPAGNYDFASDDYSWDWGRLHLVQAHRFAGDRNKGAASGLPWLKADLAQNASDGRPVILFQHYGWDSFSVERWDPQAGRFTASGSGVPHWWSEAEREALLEVLAGYNVIGIFHGHEHDTPMIYKVRRFDVFKPVASFKGGLALVRITSRRMDVALGQARLLHGGIEFTHAFSKPLAPGLAKPRPSLFEQPASLPPGSSGSDSLEERDRH
;
A
#
# COMPACT_ATOMS: atom_id res chain seq x y z
N MET A 1 -53.65 -33.39 61.12
CA MET A 1 -54.34 -34.68 60.88
C MET A 1 -53.85 -35.19 59.53
N LEU A 2 -53.14 -36.33 59.54
CA LEU A 2 -52.59 -37.17 58.44
C LEU A 2 -51.73 -36.50 57.32
N LEU A 3 -50.40 -36.69 57.25
CA LEU A 3 -49.59 -37.86 56.80
C LEU A 3 -49.67 -38.02 55.25
N THR A 4 -48.60 -38.09 54.44
CA THR A 4 -47.29 -38.80 54.55
C THR A 4 -46.33 -38.35 53.43
N ARG A 5 -45.07 -37.99 53.74
CA ARG A 5 -43.76 -38.64 53.41
C ARG A 5 -43.53 -39.08 51.95
N SER A 6 -42.43 -38.67 51.30
CA SER A 6 -41.13 -39.39 51.34
C SER A 6 -40.01 -38.57 50.64
N ARG A 7 -38.90 -38.26 51.35
CA ARG A 7 -37.52 -38.83 51.30
C ARG A 7 -36.62 -38.40 50.11
N LEU A 8 -35.58 -37.63 50.47
CA LEU A 8 -34.30 -37.30 49.79
C LEU A 8 -33.43 -38.57 49.57
N PRO A 9 -32.38 -38.61 48.69
CA PRO A 9 -31.07 -38.02 49.04
C PRO A 9 -30.09 -37.57 47.91
N THR A 10 -29.19 -36.66 48.29
CA THR A 10 -27.72 -36.56 48.02
C THR A 10 -27.11 -36.57 46.61
N SER A 11 -26.29 -35.52 46.39
CA SER A 11 -25.01 -35.41 45.65
C SER A 11 -24.42 -36.62 44.91
N LEU A 12 -23.86 -36.39 43.71
CA LEU A 12 -22.66 -37.02 43.11
C LEU A 12 -22.31 -36.23 41.82
N SER A 13 -21.22 -35.45 41.77
CA SER A 13 -19.84 -35.80 41.36
C SER A 13 -19.62 -36.00 39.85
N ARG A 14 -18.55 -35.34 39.36
CA ARG A 14 -17.94 -35.40 38.02
C ARG A 14 -17.58 -36.85 37.61
N ARG A 15 -17.66 -37.09 36.29
CA ARG A 15 -17.31 -38.31 35.52
C ARG A 15 -18.37 -39.41 35.50
N ALA A 16 -19.18 -39.39 34.45
CA ALA A 16 -19.37 -40.51 33.50
C ALA A 16 -20.61 -40.20 32.66
N PHE A 17 -20.45 -39.95 31.36
CA PHE A 17 -21.29 -40.53 30.31
C PHE A 17 -20.76 -40.06 28.93
N LEU A 18 -19.70 -40.73 28.47
CA LEU A 18 -19.44 -40.88 27.05
C LEU A 18 -20.16 -42.17 26.66
N SER A 19 -21.15 -42.09 25.77
CA SER A 19 -21.49 -43.08 24.73
C SER A 19 -22.86 -42.77 24.14
N GLY A 20 -22.91 -42.54 22.83
CA GLY A 20 -24.11 -42.75 22.02
C GLY A 20 -24.80 -41.50 21.49
N VAL A 21 -24.27 -40.92 20.41
CA VAL A 21 -25.12 -40.28 19.40
C VAL A 21 -24.70 -40.80 18.02
N ILE A 22 -25.70 -41.35 17.34
CA ILE A 22 -25.69 -41.94 16.00
C ILE A 22 -25.40 -40.85 14.96
N ALA A 23 -24.44 -41.11 14.07
CA ALA A 23 -24.07 -40.24 12.97
C ALA A 23 -25.13 -40.27 11.86
N LEU A 24 -25.73 -39.12 11.54
CA LEU A 24 -26.35 -38.87 10.24
C LEU A 24 -25.27 -38.43 9.25
N PRO A 25 -25.27 -38.90 7.99
CA PRO A 25 -24.34 -38.39 6.98
C PRO A 25 -24.84 -37.01 6.52
N MET A 26 -24.18 -35.94 6.97
CA MET A 26 -24.31 -34.66 6.30
C MET A 26 -23.59 -34.75 4.96
N LEU A 27 -24.35 -34.70 3.87
CA LEU A 27 -23.82 -34.45 2.54
C LEU A 27 -23.06 -33.12 2.57
N ARG A 28 -21.74 -33.20 2.40
CA ARG A 28 -20.85 -32.07 2.15
C ARG A 28 -21.25 -31.41 0.84
N THR A 29 -21.96 -30.30 0.93
CA THR A 29 -22.06 -29.36 -0.18
C THR A 29 -20.73 -28.63 -0.30
N GLY A 30 -20.03 -28.87 -1.41
CA GLY A 30 -19.02 -27.99 -2.01
C GLY A 30 -17.92 -27.49 -1.09
N ALA A 31 -16.85 -28.27 -0.95
CA ALA A 31 -15.53 -27.66 -0.79
C ALA A 31 -15.35 -26.68 -1.95
N GLY A 32 -15.25 -25.39 -1.66
CA GLY A 32 -14.75 -24.44 -2.64
C GLY A 32 -13.41 -24.96 -3.13
N SER A 33 -13.28 -25.16 -4.44
CA SER A 33 -11.99 -25.45 -5.04
C SER A 33 -11.03 -24.34 -4.62
N ALA A 34 -10.18 -24.62 -3.64
CA ALA A 34 -8.91 -23.93 -3.53
C ALA A 34 -8.28 -24.08 -4.92
N ALA A 35 -8.00 -22.96 -5.57
CA ALA A 35 -7.15 -22.99 -6.74
C ALA A 35 -5.88 -23.78 -6.37
N PRO A 36 -5.38 -24.67 -7.23
CA PRO A 36 -4.11 -25.33 -6.97
C PRO A 36 -3.08 -24.26 -6.64
N ASP A 37 -2.28 -24.47 -5.57
CA ASP A 37 -1.15 -23.60 -5.28
C ASP A 37 -0.31 -23.49 -6.57
N PRO A 38 -0.07 -22.28 -7.08
CA PRO A 38 0.73 -22.12 -8.29
C PRO A 38 2.10 -22.76 -8.06
N ASP A 39 2.63 -23.41 -9.10
CA ASP A 39 3.99 -23.93 -9.08
C ASP A 39 4.91 -22.81 -8.59
N PRO A 40 5.69 -23.01 -7.51
CA PRO A 40 6.56 -21.98 -6.98
C PRO A 40 7.60 -21.50 -8.01
N THR A 41 7.73 -22.15 -9.17
CA THR A 41 8.58 -21.72 -10.28
C THR A 41 7.87 -20.89 -11.36
N ASP A 42 6.53 -20.91 -11.43
CA ASP A 42 5.76 -20.19 -12.45
C ASP A 42 5.21 -18.87 -11.91
N LEU A 43 5.88 -17.79 -12.26
CA LEU A 43 5.39 -16.44 -12.01
C LEU A 43 4.43 -16.06 -13.15
N ASP A 44 3.16 -15.80 -12.83
CA ASP A 44 2.20 -15.08 -13.68
C ASP A 44 1.28 -14.26 -12.79
N VAL A 45 1.68 -13.02 -12.55
CA VAL A 45 1.03 -12.08 -11.63
C VAL A 45 0.50 -10.91 -12.42
N THR A 46 -0.79 -10.64 -12.32
CA THR A 46 -1.41 -9.41 -12.82
C THR A 46 -1.93 -8.60 -11.64
N PHE A 47 -1.59 -7.32 -11.57
CA PHE A 47 -2.07 -6.39 -10.54
C PHE A 47 -2.30 -4.99 -11.11
N ILE A 48 -2.95 -4.14 -10.31
CA ILE A 48 -3.18 -2.73 -10.65
C ILE A 48 -2.41 -1.87 -9.65
N PHE A 49 -1.79 -0.80 -10.13
CA PHE A 49 -1.27 0.28 -9.30
C PHE A 49 -2.05 1.56 -9.56
N ALA A 50 -2.33 2.33 -8.51
CA ALA A 50 -3.01 3.61 -8.57
C ALA A 50 -2.50 4.50 -7.42
N SER A 51 -2.63 5.82 -7.52
CA SER A 51 -2.13 6.75 -6.50
C SER A 51 -2.90 8.05 -6.58
N ASP A 52 -2.89 8.84 -5.51
CA ASP A 52 -3.48 10.18 -5.50
C ASP A 52 -5.00 10.08 -5.71
N MET A 53 -5.67 9.39 -4.78
CA MET A 53 -7.13 9.33 -4.75
C MET A 53 -7.69 10.64 -4.23
N HIS A 54 -7.00 11.32 -3.32
CA HIS A 54 -7.42 12.59 -2.74
C HIS A 54 -8.90 12.58 -2.34
N ALA A 55 -9.29 11.59 -1.51
CA ALA A 55 -10.62 11.62 -0.92
C ALA A 55 -10.76 12.91 -0.12
N CYS A 56 -11.76 13.72 -0.44
CA CYS A 56 -11.80 15.13 -0.05
C CYS A 56 -13.10 15.54 0.67
N ARG A 57 -13.90 14.57 1.12
CA ARG A 57 -15.15 14.87 1.82
C ARG A 57 -14.94 15.37 3.26
N VAL A 58 -15.53 16.51 3.59
CA VAL A 58 -15.67 17.04 4.97
C VAL A 58 -17.16 17.14 5.31
N GLY A 59 -17.64 16.20 6.14
CA GLY A 59 -19.08 16.12 6.44
C GLY A 59 -19.92 15.70 5.24
N ILE A 60 -20.82 16.58 4.77
CA ILE A 60 -21.59 16.39 3.53
C ILE A 60 -20.98 17.15 2.34
N GLU A 61 -20.00 18.01 2.58
CA GLU A 61 -19.35 18.89 1.61
C GLU A 61 -17.95 18.37 1.24
N LEU A 62 -17.24 19.09 0.37
CA LEU A 62 -15.84 18.83 0.02
C LEU A 62 -14.94 19.89 0.67
N SER A 63 -13.66 19.58 0.92
CA SER A 63 -12.67 20.61 1.28
C SER A 63 -12.60 21.68 0.16
N PRO A 64 -12.17 22.91 0.47
CA PRO A 64 -12.04 23.98 -0.52
C PRO A 64 -11.27 23.55 -1.77
N HIS A 65 -11.70 24.05 -2.95
CA HIS A 65 -11.11 23.77 -4.26
C HIS A 65 -11.18 22.32 -4.78
N CYS A 66 -11.54 21.34 -3.96
CA CYS A 66 -11.61 19.94 -4.42
C CYS A 66 -12.59 19.72 -5.56
N GLY A 67 -13.73 20.40 -5.56
CA GLY A 67 -14.68 20.36 -6.67
C GLY A 67 -14.06 20.82 -8.00
N GLU A 68 -13.35 21.95 -7.98
CA GLU A 68 -12.69 22.56 -9.15
C GLU A 68 -11.53 21.68 -9.67
N GLN A 69 -10.81 21.04 -8.76
CA GLN A 69 -9.71 20.13 -9.08
C GLN A 69 -10.19 18.75 -9.58
N GLY A 70 -11.48 18.44 -9.42
CA GLY A 70 -12.04 17.14 -9.76
C GLY A 70 -11.84 16.06 -8.70
N LYS A 71 -11.54 16.42 -7.45
CA LYS A 71 -11.47 15.52 -6.29
C LYS A 71 -12.87 15.25 -5.76
N THR A 72 -13.71 14.68 -6.61
CA THR A 72 -15.13 14.45 -6.35
C THR A 72 -15.44 12.97 -6.16
N ASP A 73 -16.49 12.73 -5.39
CA ASP A 73 -17.03 11.39 -5.14
C ASP A 73 -17.47 10.67 -6.44
N GLU A 74 -17.97 11.43 -7.42
CA GLU A 74 -18.28 10.92 -8.76
C GLU A 74 -17.04 10.42 -9.49
N ASN A 75 -15.93 11.16 -9.43
CA ASN A 75 -14.69 10.77 -10.08
C ASN A 75 -14.07 9.52 -9.42
N LEU A 76 -14.15 9.40 -8.09
CA LEU A 76 -13.73 8.19 -7.38
C LEU A 76 -14.58 6.98 -7.80
N ARG A 77 -15.91 7.12 -7.86
CA ARG A 77 -16.80 6.06 -8.37
C ARG A 77 -16.49 5.68 -9.82
N ARG A 78 -16.28 6.66 -10.71
CA ARG A 78 -15.91 6.39 -12.11
C ARG A 78 -14.63 5.58 -12.19
N HIS A 79 -13.63 5.92 -11.37
CA HIS A 79 -12.39 5.18 -11.30
C HIS A 79 -12.61 3.74 -10.80
N VAL A 80 -13.33 3.54 -9.69
CA VAL A 80 -13.66 2.19 -9.17
C VAL A 80 -14.39 1.33 -10.19
N GLN A 81 -15.37 1.90 -10.90
CA GLN A 81 -16.09 1.20 -11.96
C GLN A 81 -15.14 0.78 -13.10
N ALA A 82 -14.19 1.63 -13.47
CA ALA A 82 -13.17 1.28 -14.46
C ALA A 82 -12.27 0.14 -13.97
N LEU A 83 -11.79 0.20 -12.72
CA LEU A 83 -10.97 -0.86 -12.12
C LEU A 83 -11.68 -2.21 -12.13
N ASN A 84 -12.96 -2.24 -11.75
CA ASN A 84 -13.76 -3.46 -11.70
C ASN A 84 -14.08 -4.05 -13.09
N ARG A 85 -13.92 -3.28 -14.18
CA ARG A 85 -14.11 -3.75 -15.55
C ARG A 85 -12.87 -4.42 -16.15
N LEU A 86 -11.67 -4.09 -15.65
CA LEU A 86 -10.40 -4.62 -16.15
C LEU A 86 -10.38 -6.15 -16.34
N PRO A 87 -10.91 -6.99 -15.42
CA PRO A 87 -10.90 -8.44 -15.61
C PRO A 87 -11.60 -8.96 -16.87
N HIS A 88 -12.54 -8.17 -17.41
CA HIS A 88 -13.31 -8.49 -18.59
C HIS A 88 -12.77 -7.84 -19.87
N MET A 89 -11.73 -7.02 -19.74
CA MET A 89 -11.07 -6.34 -20.85
C MET A 89 -9.91 -7.17 -21.40
N ARG A 90 -9.36 -6.69 -22.52
CA ARG A 90 -8.12 -7.20 -23.12
C ARG A 90 -7.01 -6.20 -22.92
N TRP A 91 -5.78 -6.70 -22.85
CA TRP A 91 -4.58 -5.88 -22.89
C TRP A 91 -4.56 -5.07 -24.20
N PRO A 92 -4.21 -3.77 -24.16
CA PRO A 92 -4.33 -2.90 -25.32
C PRO A 92 -3.39 -3.34 -26.44
N GLU A 93 -3.94 -3.53 -27.64
CA GLU A 93 -3.15 -3.73 -28.87
C GLU A 93 -2.61 -2.40 -29.40
N MET A 94 -3.33 -1.31 -29.13
CA MET A 94 -2.99 0.04 -29.53
C MET A 94 -2.95 0.96 -28.31
N VAL A 95 -1.94 1.84 -28.27
CA VAL A 95 -1.75 2.84 -27.23
C VAL A 95 -1.25 4.12 -27.90
N GLY A 96 -1.86 5.26 -27.61
CA GLY A 96 -1.46 6.56 -28.19
C GLY A 96 -1.48 6.59 -29.72
N GLY A 97 -2.33 5.78 -30.37
CA GLY A 97 -2.42 5.69 -31.83
C GLY A 97 -1.38 4.77 -32.50
N ALA A 98 -0.51 4.10 -31.75
CA ALA A 98 0.48 3.14 -32.26
C ALA A 98 0.29 1.74 -31.65
N GLN A 99 0.91 0.70 -32.22
CA GLN A 99 0.93 -0.63 -31.60
C GLN A 99 1.57 -0.55 -30.22
N SER A 100 0.96 -1.20 -29.23
CA SER A 100 1.38 -1.09 -27.83
C SER A 100 2.75 -1.71 -27.54
N GLY A 101 3.18 -2.69 -28.36
CA GLY A 101 4.42 -3.44 -28.12
C GLY A 101 4.36 -4.36 -26.90
N LEU A 102 3.21 -4.50 -26.24
CA LEU A 102 3.02 -5.39 -25.11
C LEU A 102 3.01 -6.83 -25.58
N VAL A 103 3.71 -7.71 -24.86
CA VAL A 103 3.66 -9.15 -25.16
C VAL A 103 2.25 -9.71 -24.90
N SER A 104 1.56 -9.15 -23.91
CA SER A 104 0.19 -9.52 -23.56
C SER A 104 -0.87 -8.91 -24.48
N ALA A 105 -0.52 -8.06 -25.45
CA ALA A 105 -1.48 -7.37 -26.33
C ALA A 105 -2.55 -8.32 -26.89
N GLY A 106 -3.82 -7.91 -26.82
CA GLY A 106 -4.96 -8.68 -27.30
C GLY A 106 -5.39 -9.83 -26.39
N SER A 107 -4.57 -10.28 -25.44
CA SER A 107 -4.95 -11.30 -24.46
C SER A 107 -5.95 -10.76 -23.41
N ARG A 108 -6.74 -11.64 -22.78
CA ARG A 108 -7.62 -11.24 -21.67
C ARG A 108 -6.78 -10.83 -20.47
N ILE A 109 -7.19 -9.76 -19.78
CA ILE A 109 -6.49 -9.29 -18.57
C ILE A 109 -6.69 -10.27 -17.41
N GLY A 110 -7.89 -10.81 -17.23
CA GLY A 110 -8.19 -11.72 -16.11
C GLY A 110 -8.25 -10.98 -14.77
N ARG A 111 -8.54 -11.69 -13.68
CA ARG A 111 -8.72 -11.09 -12.36
C ARG A 111 -7.35 -10.66 -11.78
N PRO A 112 -7.11 -9.37 -11.50
CA PRO A 112 -5.91 -8.93 -10.80
C PRO A 112 -5.83 -9.51 -9.39
N LEU A 113 -4.61 -9.79 -8.92
CA LEU A 113 -4.35 -10.27 -7.55
C LEU A 113 -4.57 -9.18 -6.49
N GLY A 114 -4.42 -7.91 -6.87
CA GLY A 114 -4.71 -6.79 -6.00
C GLY A 114 -4.60 -5.44 -6.69
N LEU A 115 -5.05 -4.42 -5.98
CA LEU A 115 -4.81 -3.01 -6.24
C LEU A 115 -3.78 -2.51 -5.22
N VAL A 116 -2.66 -1.97 -5.69
CA VAL A 116 -1.66 -1.33 -4.84
C VAL A 116 -1.80 0.18 -4.96
N ILE A 117 -1.84 0.85 -3.81
CA ILE A 117 -2.03 2.28 -3.68
C ILE A 117 -0.70 2.97 -3.37
N GLY A 118 -0.35 3.99 -4.15
CA GLY A 118 0.92 4.73 -4.06
C GLY A 118 0.94 5.92 -3.10
N GLY A 119 -0.11 6.14 -2.30
CA GLY A 119 -0.21 7.29 -1.39
C GLY A 119 -1.26 8.31 -1.80
N ASP A 120 -1.38 9.37 -1.00
CA ASP A 120 -2.39 10.42 -1.06
C ASP A 120 -3.80 9.86 -1.20
N ILE A 121 -4.18 9.06 -0.20
CA ILE A 121 -5.50 8.44 -0.14
C ILE A 121 -6.56 9.43 0.34
N THR A 122 -6.14 10.45 1.07
CA THR A 122 -6.90 11.61 1.52
C THR A 122 -6.31 12.91 0.98
N ASP A 123 -7.10 13.98 0.98
CA ASP A 123 -6.64 15.32 0.61
C ASP A 123 -5.95 16.04 1.78
N ASP A 124 -6.32 15.72 3.01
CA ASP A 124 -5.87 16.40 4.23
C ASP A 124 -5.82 15.45 5.45
N GLY A 125 -5.20 14.28 5.32
CA GLY A 125 -4.94 13.35 6.42
C GLY A 125 -6.17 12.78 7.13
N GLY A 126 -7.37 12.91 6.56
CA GLY A 126 -8.62 12.49 7.20
C GLY A 126 -9.59 13.61 7.53
N GLY A 127 -9.19 14.89 7.45
CA GLY A 127 -10.12 16.02 7.40
C GLY A 127 -9.59 17.41 7.79
N GLN A 128 -10.41 18.44 7.55
CA GLN A 128 -10.15 19.84 7.94
C GLN A 128 -11.39 20.74 8.21
N VAL A 129 -12.65 20.33 8.36
CA VAL A 129 -13.20 19.37 9.32
C VAL A 129 -14.73 19.31 9.16
N ALA A 130 -15.41 18.28 9.66
CA ALA A 130 -16.80 18.45 10.13
C ALA A 130 -17.04 17.56 11.36
N ARG A 131 -16.25 17.83 12.42
CA ARG A 131 -16.21 17.17 13.75
C ARG A 131 -17.61 16.89 14.34
N PRO A 132 -17.79 16.01 15.35
CA PRO A 132 -16.81 15.14 16.05
C PRO A 132 -17.06 13.63 15.76
N GLU A 133 -16.12 12.71 15.48
CA GLU A 133 -14.65 12.57 15.54
C GLU A 133 -14.12 12.34 14.11
N GLU A 134 -13.16 13.15 13.67
CA GLU A 134 -12.82 13.31 12.25
C GLU A 134 -12.17 12.08 11.56
N GLY A 135 -12.11 12.07 10.23
CA GLY A 135 -11.82 10.86 9.44
C GLY A 135 -12.77 10.69 8.24
N ARG A 136 -13.47 11.75 7.81
CA ARG A 136 -14.48 11.69 6.73
C ARG A 136 -13.87 11.43 5.36
N GLN A 137 -12.69 11.99 5.11
CA GLN A 137 -11.92 11.72 3.90
C GLN A 137 -11.46 10.26 3.87
N LEU A 138 -10.92 9.77 4.99
CA LEU A 138 -10.54 8.36 5.13
C LEU A 138 -11.76 7.42 5.00
N LEU A 139 -12.91 7.79 5.57
CA LEU A 139 -14.16 7.06 5.41
C LEU A 139 -14.56 6.99 3.95
N GLN A 140 -14.59 8.11 3.22
CA GLN A 140 -14.89 8.15 1.78
C GLN A 140 -13.94 7.24 0.99
N PHE A 141 -12.64 7.33 1.25
CA PHE A 141 -11.66 6.43 0.64
C PHE A 141 -12.02 4.96 0.93
N SER A 142 -12.26 4.61 2.20
CA SER A 142 -12.58 3.24 2.62
C SER A 142 -13.93 2.73 2.06
N GLU A 143 -14.87 3.63 1.79
CA GLU A 143 -16.15 3.28 1.18
C GLU A 143 -15.98 2.81 -0.26
N HIS A 144 -15.00 3.36 -0.98
CA HIS A 144 -14.76 3.05 -2.39
C HIS A 144 -13.65 2.04 -2.63
N TYR A 145 -12.52 2.19 -1.93
CA TYR A 145 -11.29 1.46 -2.23
C TYR A 145 -11.01 0.30 -1.28
N ARG A 146 -11.65 0.21 -0.11
CA ARG A 146 -11.56 -1.03 0.66
C ARG A 146 -12.27 -2.15 -0.10
N GLN A 147 -11.62 -3.30 -0.20
CA GLN A 147 -12.22 -4.47 -0.84
C GLN A 147 -13.64 -4.72 -0.34
N GLY A 148 -14.58 -4.83 -1.26
CA GLY A 148 -15.99 -5.01 -0.96
C GLY A 148 -16.80 -5.52 -2.14
N HIS A 149 -18.12 -5.54 -1.94
CA HIS A 149 -19.11 -5.89 -2.96
C HIS A 149 -19.87 -4.63 -3.41
N GLY A 150 -20.51 -4.72 -4.58
CA GLY A 150 -21.33 -3.64 -5.14
C GLY A 150 -20.58 -2.80 -6.19
N PRO A 151 -21.30 -1.95 -6.93
CA PRO A 151 -20.74 -1.22 -8.08
C PRO A 151 -19.73 -0.14 -7.68
N ASP A 152 -19.85 0.40 -6.47
CA ASP A 152 -19.05 1.55 -6.00
C ASP A 152 -17.89 1.14 -5.09
N ARG A 153 -17.58 -0.16 -5.00
CA ARG A 153 -16.46 -0.68 -4.21
C ARG A 153 -15.50 -1.47 -5.08
N VAL A 154 -14.20 -1.39 -4.80
CA VAL A 154 -13.18 -2.23 -5.45
C VAL A 154 -13.40 -3.70 -5.09
N HIS A 155 -13.29 -4.60 -6.07
CA HIS A 155 -13.54 -6.06 -5.91
C HIS A 155 -12.28 -6.90 -5.63
N PHE A 156 -11.12 -6.26 -5.54
CA PHE A 156 -9.81 -6.88 -5.34
C PHE A 156 -9.24 -6.55 -3.96
N PRO A 157 -8.33 -7.37 -3.40
CA PRO A 157 -7.50 -6.98 -2.26
C PRO A 157 -6.79 -5.64 -2.53
N VAL A 158 -6.72 -4.78 -1.52
CA VAL A 158 -6.10 -3.44 -1.65
C VAL A 158 -4.96 -3.31 -0.66
N PHE A 159 -3.79 -2.91 -1.17
CA PHE A 159 -2.55 -2.68 -0.43
C PHE A 159 -2.33 -1.17 -0.35
N VAL A 160 -2.34 -0.61 0.85
CA VAL A 160 -2.43 0.84 1.09
C VAL A 160 -1.06 1.46 1.36
N GLY A 161 -0.64 2.37 0.49
CA GLY A 161 0.43 3.33 0.75
C GLY A 161 -0.10 4.68 1.20
N LEU A 162 0.74 5.48 1.86
CA LEU A 162 0.43 6.84 2.33
C LEU A 162 1.35 7.84 1.63
N GLY A 163 0.86 9.04 1.36
CA GLY A 163 1.63 10.14 0.76
C GLY A 163 1.73 11.35 1.69
N ASN A 164 2.13 12.50 1.15
CA ASN A 164 2.28 13.70 1.96
C ASN A 164 0.94 14.32 2.37
N HIS A 165 -0.10 14.24 1.54
CA HIS A 165 -1.43 14.72 1.93
C HIS A 165 -2.02 13.89 3.08
N ASP A 166 -1.56 12.65 3.25
CA ASP A 166 -1.96 11.81 4.37
C ASP A 166 -1.16 12.11 5.67
N LEU A 167 0.08 12.58 5.56
CA LEU A 167 1.04 12.59 6.67
C LEU A 167 1.45 13.99 7.16
N ASP A 168 1.43 15.01 6.30
CA ASP A 168 1.93 16.35 6.62
C ASP A 168 0.93 17.23 7.36
N GLN A 169 -0.36 16.89 7.26
CA GLN A 169 -1.41 17.63 7.93
C GLN A 169 -1.21 17.59 9.45
N ASP A 170 -1.12 18.77 10.05
CA ASP A 170 -1.05 18.93 11.50
C ASP A 170 -2.47 18.93 12.09
N GLY A 171 -2.64 18.22 13.21
CA GLY A 171 -3.84 18.26 14.02
C GLY A 171 -3.96 19.54 14.87
N PRO A 172 -4.96 19.61 15.76
CA PRO A 172 -5.08 20.66 16.77
C PRO A 172 -3.81 20.77 17.61
N ARG A 173 -3.54 21.97 18.16
CA ARG A 173 -2.32 22.22 18.95
C ARG A 173 -2.10 21.26 20.13
N SER A 174 -3.18 20.76 20.74
CA SER A 174 -3.11 19.78 21.84
C SER A 174 -2.74 18.37 21.37
N ASP A 175 -2.85 18.11 20.06
CA ASP A 175 -2.65 16.82 19.44
C ASP A 175 -2.20 16.94 17.97
N ILE A 176 -0.95 17.38 17.79
CA ILE A 176 -0.42 17.76 16.47
C ILE A 176 -0.33 16.57 15.49
N ASP A 177 -0.20 15.35 16.00
CA ASP A 177 -0.07 14.14 15.19
C ASP A 177 -1.41 13.41 14.98
N TRP A 178 -2.55 14.00 15.35
CA TRP A 178 -3.84 13.32 15.28
C TRP A 178 -4.10 12.66 13.91
N TYR A 179 -4.12 13.45 12.83
CA TYR A 179 -4.41 12.95 11.47
C TYR A 179 -3.42 11.86 11.02
N ARG A 180 -2.12 12.13 11.14
CA ARG A 180 -1.10 11.16 10.72
C ARG A 180 -1.16 9.85 11.52
N ARG A 181 -1.54 9.89 12.81
CA ARG A 181 -1.76 8.67 13.58
C ARG A 181 -2.98 7.90 13.08
N GLU A 182 -4.08 8.56 12.75
CA GLU A 182 -5.26 7.88 12.16
C GLU A 182 -4.93 7.20 10.82
N MET A 183 -4.13 7.87 9.98
CA MET A 183 -3.70 7.30 8.70
C MET A 183 -2.79 6.06 8.89
N ARG A 184 -1.88 6.10 9.86
CA ARG A 184 -1.02 4.96 10.22
C ARG A 184 -1.81 3.83 10.86
N ASP A 185 -2.73 4.13 11.77
CA ASP A 185 -3.65 3.16 12.38
C ASP A 185 -4.48 2.44 11.30
N TYR A 186 -4.91 3.16 10.26
CA TYR A 186 -5.63 2.55 9.14
C TYR A 186 -4.76 1.53 8.38
N VAL A 187 -3.51 1.86 8.06
CA VAL A 187 -2.55 0.93 7.45
C VAL A 187 -2.35 -0.29 8.34
N GLU A 188 -2.12 -0.08 9.64
CA GLU A 188 -1.94 -1.15 10.62
C GLU A 188 -3.14 -2.11 10.61
N LEU A 189 -4.36 -1.57 10.69
CA LEU A 189 -5.61 -2.34 10.66
C LEU A 189 -5.83 -3.10 9.33
N GLN A 190 -5.31 -2.60 8.22
CA GLN A 190 -5.42 -3.28 6.92
C GLN A 190 -4.36 -4.36 6.71
N HIS A 191 -3.19 -4.25 7.33
CA HIS A 191 -2.01 -5.03 6.91
C HIS A 191 -1.26 -5.74 8.02
N ARG A 192 -1.26 -5.26 9.27
CA ARG A 192 -0.50 -5.87 10.37
C ARG A 192 -1.21 -7.12 10.91
N PRO A 193 -0.67 -8.33 10.72
CA PRO A 193 -1.17 -9.48 11.45
C PRO A 193 -0.74 -9.41 12.93
N SER A 194 -1.66 -9.72 13.85
CA SER A 194 -1.34 -9.97 15.25
C SER A 194 -1.65 -11.41 15.64
N VAL A 195 -1.43 -11.77 16.91
CA VAL A 195 -1.79 -13.10 17.43
C VAL A 195 -3.29 -13.35 17.34
N VAL A 196 -4.10 -12.31 17.56
CA VAL A 196 -5.57 -12.40 17.67
C VAL A 196 -6.31 -11.82 16.47
N PHE A 197 -5.71 -10.87 15.76
CA PHE A 197 -6.31 -10.20 14.61
C PHE A 197 -5.56 -10.58 13.34
N LYS A 198 -6.30 -11.06 12.34
CA LYS A 198 -5.78 -11.31 10.99
C LYS A 198 -6.50 -10.37 10.03
N PRO A 199 -5.81 -9.34 9.49
CA PRO A 199 -6.44 -8.45 8.54
C PRO A 199 -6.80 -9.19 7.24
N ARG A 200 -7.68 -8.58 6.44
CA ARG A 200 -8.12 -9.18 5.15
C ARG A 200 -7.00 -9.30 4.13
N VAL A 201 -6.03 -8.39 4.20
CA VAL A 201 -4.90 -8.30 3.27
C VAL A 201 -3.60 -8.27 4.09
N PRO A 202 -3.21 -9.37 4.76
CA PRO A 202 -2.08 -9.37 5.66
C PRO A 202 -0.76 -9.18 4.91
N ALA A 203 0.10 -8.32 5.46
CA ALA A 203 1.50 -8.26 5.08
C ALA A 203 2.22 -9.55 5.49
N GLY A 204 3.23 -9.94 4.71
CA GLY A 204 4.15 -11.02 5.06
C GLY A 204 5.20 -10.57 6.07
N ASN A 205 5.65 -9.32 5.96
CA ASN A 205 6.58 -8.66 6.87
C ASN A 205 6.14 -7.19 7.06
N TYR A 206 6.09 -6.70 8.30
CA TYR A 206 5.57 -5.37 8.64
C TYR A 206 6.50 -4.72 9.68
N ASP A 207 6.94 -3.50 9.43
CA ASP A 207 7.77 -2.72 10.35
C ASP A 207 6.92 -1.82 11.26
N PHE A 208 7.03 -1.97 12.57
CA PHE A 208 6.25 -1.14 13.51
C PHE A 208 6.71 0.30 13.61
N ALA A 209 7.93 0.60 13.19
CA ALA A 209 8.50 1.94 13.38
C ALA A 209 8.15 2.84 12.19
N SER A 210 8.31 2.36 10.95
CA SER A 210 7.99 3.13 9.74
C SER A 210 6.58 2.89 9.20
N ASP A 211 5.92 1.80 9.61
CA ASP A 211 4.71 1.20 9.02
C ASP A 211 4.90 0.56 7.64
N ASP A 212 6.13 0.61 7.09
CA ASP A 212 6.47 -0.04 5.83
C ASP A 212 6.23 -1.55 5.91
N TYR A 213 5.86 -2.16 4.79
CA TYR A 213 5.54 -3.57 4.77
C TYR A 213 5.80 -4.21 3.41
N SER A 214 5.99 -5.53 3.43
CA SER A 214 6.23 -6.34 2.24
C SER A 214 5.35 -7.59 2.22
N TRP A 215 5.09 -8.09 1.02
CA TRP A 215 4.36 -9.33 0.78
C TRP A 215 4.88 -10.00 -0.49
N ASP A 216 4.53 -11.28 -0.65
CA ASP A 216 4.90 -12.05 -1.83
C ASP A 216 3.66 -12.47 -2.62
N TRP A 217 3.73 -12.37 -3.94
CA TRP A 217 2.83 -13.05 -4.87
C TRP A 217 3.62 -14.10 -5.64
N GLY A 218 3.58 -15.35 -5.15
CA GLY A 218 4.47 -16.41 -5.64
C GLY A 218 5.93 -16.00 -5.43
N ARG A 219 6.70 -15.89 -6.51
CA ARG A 219 8.10 -15.42 -6.46
C ARG A 219 8.27 -13.91 -6.57
N LEU A 220 7.22 -13.14 -6.80
CA LEU A 220 7.34 -11.69 -6.85
C LEU A 220 7.31 -11.13 -5.43
N HIS A 221 8.37 -10.42 -5.05
CA HIS A 221 8.45 -9.71 -3.77
C HIS A 221 8.04 -8.25 -3.95
N LEU A 222 7.12 -7.77 -3.12
CA LEU A 222 6.52 -6.45 -3.24
C LEU A 222 6.70 -5.69 -1.92
N VAL A 223 7.09 -4.43 -2.03
CA VAL A 223 7.39 -3.56 -0.88
C VAL A 223 6.59 -2.27 -0.99
N GLN A 224 5.87 -1.91 0.06
CA GLN A 224 5.24 -0.61 0.23
C GLN A 224 6.07 0.23 1.22
N ALA A 225 6.54 1.40 0.77
CA ALA A 225 7.43 2.30 1.51
C ALA A 225 6.83 3.70 1.77
N HIS A 226 5.50 3.76 1.82
CA HIS A 226 4.64 4.93 1.99
C HIS A 226 5.11 6.14 1.16
N ARG A 227 5.43 7.26 1.82
CA ARG A 227 5.88 8.49 1.17
C ARG A 227 7.18 8.26 0.42
N PHE A 228 8.16 7.69 1.13
CA PHE A 228 9.41 7.11 0.63
C PHE A 228 10.12 6.37 1.78
N ALA A 229 10.89 5.32 1.49
CA ALA A 229 11.48 4.44 2.52
C ALA A 229 12.42 5.16 3.51
N GLY A 230 12.95 6.32 3.11
CA GLY A 230 13.89 7.14 3.90
C GLY A 230 13.25 8.17 4.80
N ASP A 231 11.91 8.26 4.82
CA ASP A 231 11.18 9.37 5.42
C ASP A 231 11.46 9.53 6.92
N ARG A 232 11.75 10.76 7.31
CA ARG A 232 11.93 11.19 8.70
C ARG A 232 11.09 12.43 9.04
N ASN A 233 10.29 12.91 8.10
CA ASN A 233 9.50 14.11 8.28
C ASN A 233 8.49 13.90 9.41
N LYS A 234 8.19 14.98 10.15
CA LYS A 234 7.31 14.97 11.32
C LYS A 234 7.69 13.90 12.38
N GLY A 235 8.98 13.54 12.48
CA GLY A 235 9.47 12.58 13.47
C GLY A 235 9.24 11.11 13.11
N ALA A 236 8.88 10.79 11.86
CA ALA A 236 8.75 9.41 11.40
C ALA A 236 10.08 8.63 11.55
N ALA A 237 9.99 7.34 11.84
CA ALA A 237 11.16 6.48 11.79
C ALA A 237 11.48 6.12 10.33
N SER A 238 12.76 6.18 9.98
CA SER A 238 13.20 5.78 8.63
C SER A 238 13.07 4.28 8.45
N GLY A 239 12.41 3.87 7.36
CA GLY A 239 12.25 2.47 6.96
C GLY A 239 13.45 1.86 6.23
N LEU A 240 14.46 2.65 5.83
CA LEU A 240 15.65 2.16 5.12
C LEU A 240 16.38 0.99 5.83
N PRO A 241 16.58 1.00 7.17
CA PRO A 241 17.19 -0.12 7.87
C PRO A 241 16.34 -1.40 7.76
N TRP A 242 15.02 -1.27 7.90
CA TRP A 242 14.09 -2.39 7.73
C TRP A 242 14.10 -2.90 6.30
N LEU A 243 14.00 -2.01 5.30
CA LEU A 243 14.02 -2.36 3.88
C LEU A 243 15.28 -3.15 3.51
N LYS A 244 16.44 -2.73 4.02
CA LYS A 244 17.70 -3.44 3.84
C LYS A 244 17.62 -4.88 4.41
N ALA A 245 17.04 -5.04 5.59
CA ALA A 245 16.88 -6.35 6.22
C ALA A 245 15.86 -7.23 5.48
N ASP A 246 14.71 -6.67 5.11
CA ASP A 246 13.64 -7.33 4.37
C ASP A 246 14.14 -7.87 3.02
N LEU A 247 14.80 -7.03 2.22
CA LEU A 247 15.37 -7.47 0.93
C LEU A 247 16.46 -8.55 1.13
N ALA A 248 17.30 -8.42 2.16
CA ALA A 248 18.31 -9.42 2.46
C ALA A 248 17.70 -10.79 2.85
N GLN A 249 16.60 -10.78 3.60
CA GLN A 249 15.93 -12.00 4.03
C GLN A 249 15.06 -12.62 2.93
N ASN A 250 14.32 -11.79 2.21
CA ASN A 250 13.20 -12.22 1.36
C ASN A 250 13.50 -12.13 -0.14
N ALA A 251 14.52 -11.37 -0.57
CA ALA A 251 14.83 -11.16 -1.99
C ALA A 251 16.29 -11.47 -2.39
N SER A 252 17.11 -12.01 -1.49
CA SER A 252 18.50 -12.40 -1.81
C SER A 252 18.61 -13.56 -2.80
N ASP A 253 17.54 -14.31 -3.06
CA ASP A 253 17.54 -15.41 -4.03
C ASP A 253 17.42 -14.93 -5.50
N GLY A 254 17.45 -13.62 -5.75
CA GLY A 254 17.39 -13.03 -7.09
C GLY A 254 15.98 -12.95 -7.68
N ARG A 255 14.96 -13.24 -6.88
CA ARG A 255 13.56 -13.06 -7.28
C ARG A 255 13.26 -11.60 -7.66
N PRO A 256 12.30 -11.34 -8.56
CA PRO A 256 11.93 -9.98 -8.92
C PRO A 256 11.36 -9.22 -7.72
N VAL A 257 11.71 -7.94 -7.62
CA VAL A 257 11.26 -7.02 -6.57
C VAL A 257 10.55 -5.83 -7.21
N ILE A 258 9.43 -5.40 -6.62
CA ILE A 258 8.79 -4.12 -6.93
C ILE A 258 8.69 -3.28 -5.67
N LEU A 259 9.05 -2.00 -5.81
CA LEU A 259 8.90 -0.99 -4.77
C LEU A 259 7.76 -0.03 -5.12
N PHE A 260 6.91 0.25 -4.15
CA PHE A 260 5.87 1.28 -4.22
C PHE A 260 6.21 2.38 -3.21
N GLN A 261 6.24 3.63 -3.68
CA GLN A 261 6.35 4.81 -2.80
C GLN A 261 5.67 6.01 -3.44
N HIS A 262 5.40 7.06 -2.69
CA HIS A 262 4.68 8.21 -3.22
C HIS A 262 5.56 9.14 -4.06
N TYR A 263 6.72 9.52 -3.55
CA TYR A 263 7.63 10.45 -4.24
C TYR A 263 8.42 9.80 -5.36
N GLY A 264 8.60 10.52 -6.46
CA GLY A 264 9.37 10.09 -7.61
C GLY A 264 10.59 10.94 -7.92
N TRP A 265 11.07 10.80 -9.14
CA TRP A 265 12.16 11.59 -9.71
C TRP A 265 11.69 12.51 -10.85
N ASP A 266 10.38 12.69 -10.99
CA ASP A 266 9.82 13.69 -11.89
C ASP A 266 10.15 15.12 -11.39
N SER A 267 10.01 16.11 -12.28
CA SER A 267 10.40 17.49 -12.01
C SER A 267 9.70 18.11 -10.81
N PHE A 268 8.47 17.68 -10.50
CA PHE A 268 7.74 18.17 -9.33
C PHE A 268 8.31 17.54 -8.07
N SER A 269 8.50 16.22 -8.04
CA SER A 269 9.09 15.51 -6.89
C SER A 269 10.51 15.98 -6.52
N VAL A 270 11.31 16.48 -7.47
CA VAL A 270 12.71 16.91 -7.22
C VAL A 270 12.92 18.42 -7.22
N GLU A 271 11.85 19.21 -7.27
CA GLU A 271 11.95 20.66 -7.33
C GLU A 271 12.64 21.25 -6.10
N ARG A 272 13.28 22.41 -6.30
CA ARG A 272 14.06 23.11 -5.29
C ARG A 272 13.68 24.58 -5.30
N TRP A 273 13.84 25.22 -4.15
CA TRP A 273 13.59 26.66 -4.04
C TRP A 273 14.50 27.41 -5.02
N ASP A 274 13.92 28.28 -5.84
CA ASP A 274 14.65 29.20 -6.71
C ASP A 274 14.58 30.61 -6.09
N PRO A 275 15.68 31.10 -5.50
CA PRO A 275 15.71 32.42 -4.89
C PRO A 275 15.45 33.57 -5.86
N GLN A 276 15.78 33.40 -7.15
CA GLN A 276 15.57 34.43 -8.17
C GLN A 276 14.10 34.47 -8.61
N ALA A 277 13.46 33.31 -8.74
CA ALA A 277 12.06 33.21 -9.14
C ALA A 277 11.08 33.35 -7.96
N GLY A 278 11.54 33.22 -6.71
CA GLY A 278 10.69 33.29 -5.51
C GLY A 278 9.67 32.14 -5.43
N ARG A 279 10.00 30.98 -6.01
CA ARG A 279 9.13 29.79 -6.05
C ARG A 279 9.97 28.52 -6.22
N PHE A 280 9.34 27.37 -6.03
CA PHE A 280 9.97 26.09 -6.37
C PHE A 280 10.00 25.88 -7.88
N THR A 281 11.13 25.38 -8.39
CA THR A 281 11.32 25.05 -9.81
C THR A 281 12.21 23.82 -9.95
N ALA A 282 12.15 23.18 -11.13
CA ALA A 282 13.02 22.04 -11.46
C ALA A 282 14.52 22.39 -11.48
N SER A 283 14.88 23.68 -11.64
CA SER A 283 16.26 24.17 -11.72
C SER A 283 16.68 25.01 -10.50
N GLY A 284 15.88 25.03 -9.44
CA GLY A 284 16.20 25.79 -8.24
C GLY A 284 17.51 25.36 -7.58
N SER A 285 18.22 26.31 -6.98
CA SER A 285 19.50 26.06 -6.31
C SER A 285 19.37 25.92 -4.79
N GLY A 286 18.22 26.28 -4.22
CA GLY A 286 17.94 26.27 -2.78
C GLY A 286 17.56 24.90 -2.22
N VAL A 287 16.83 24.90 -1.12
CA VAL A 287 16.42 23.67 -0.42
C VAL A 287 15.45 22.84 -1.27
N PRO A 288 15.52 21.50 -1.22
CA PRO A 288 14.53 20.63 -1.86
C PRO A 288 13.15 20.82 -1.22
N HIS A 289 12.09 20.70 -2.01
CA HIS A 289 10.72 20.79 -1.50
C HIS A 289 10.28 19.49 -0.81
N TRP A 290 10.40 18.36 -1.50
CA TRP A 290 9.77 17.09 -1.09
C TRP A 290 10.75 16.11 -0.48
N TRP A 291 11.87 15.87 -1.15
CA TRP A 291 12.94 15.03 -0.64
C TRP A 291 14.29 15.45 -1.25
N SER A 292 15.35 15.21 -0.52
CA SER A 292 16.72 15.57 -0.88
C SER A 292 17.36 14.57 -1.82
N GLU A 293 18.45 15.01 -2.48
CA GLU A 293 19.27 14.11 -3.28
C GLU A 293 19.90 13.00 -2.43
N ALA A 294 20.33 13.30 -1.22
CA ALA A 294 20.89 12.31 -0.30
C ALA A 294 19.88 11.21 0.07
N GLU A 295 18.60 11.56 0.28
CA GLU A 295 17.55 10.58 0.55
C GLU A 295 17.26 9.69 -0.66
N ARG A 296 17.23 10.27 -1.86
CA ARG A 296 17.12 9.52 -3.12
C ARG A 296 18.27 8.54 -3.28
N GLU A 297 19.49 9.00 -3.03
CA GLU A 297 20.70 8.19 -3.16
C GLU A 297 20.73 7.04 -2.15
N ALA A 298 20.41 7.30 -0.89
CA ALA A 298 20.36 6.28 0.15
C ALA A 298 19.36 5.14 -0.21
N LEU A 299 18.20 5.48 -0.78
CA LEU A 299 17.28 4.48 -1.29
C LEU A 299 17.88 3.68 -2.45
N LEU A 300 18.42 4.35 -3.47
CA LEU A 300 18.99 3.69 -4.64
C LEU A 300 20.15 2.77 -4.27
N GLU A 301 20.95 3.11 -3.25
CA GLU A 301 22.01 2.27 -2.71
C GLU A 301 21.48 0.97 -2.09
N VAL A 302 20.41 1.04 -1.29
CA VAL A 302 19.75 -0.16 -0.72
C VAL A 302 19.24 -1.08 -1.84
N LEU A 303 18.69 -0.51 -2.90
CA LEU A 303 18.13 -1.26 -4.04
C LEU A 303 19.21 -1.82 -5.00
N ALA A 304 20.39 -1.21 -5.05
CA ALA A 304 21.42 -1.47 -6.07
C ALA A 304 21.88 -2.93 -6.16
N GLY A 305 21.70 -3.75 -5.13
CA GLY A 305 22.07 -5.15 -5.21
C GLY A 305 20.93 -6.12 -5.55
N TYR A 306 19.68 -5.67 -5.68
CA TYR A 306 18.53 -6.57 -5.84
C TYR A 306 17.93 -6.48 -7.24
N ASN A 307 17.19 -7.52 -7.63
CA ASN A 307 16.50 -7.58 -8.92
C ASN A 307 15.21 -6.74 -8.90
N VAL A 308 15.35 -5.44 -8.68
CA VAL A 308 14.25 -4.48 -8.70
C VAL A 308 13.82 -4.27 -10.14
N ILE A 309 12.64 -4.79 -10.48
CA ILE A 309 12.11 -4.75 -11.85
C ILE A 309 11.18 -3.56 -12.09
N GLY A 310 10.75 -2.86 -11.03
CA GLY A 310 9.97 -1.63 -11.17
C GLY A 310 9.87 -0.85 -9.87
N ILE A 311 9.83 0.48 -10.00
CA ILE A 311 9.44 1.40 -8.93
C ILE A 311 8.18 2.12 -9.41
N PHE A 312 7.14 2.12 -8.58
CA PHE A 312 5.86 2.75 -8.89
C PHE A 312 5.61 3.89 -7.92
N HIS A 313 5.19 5.04 -8.44
CA HIS A 313 4.94 6.21 -7.61
C HIS A 313 3.82 7.13 -8.11
N GLY A 314 3.49 8.14 -7.29
CA GLY A 314 2.45 9.15 -7.51
C GLY A 314 2.98 10.57 -7.40
N HIS A 315 2.30 11.41 -6.60
CA HIS A 315 2.65 12.77 -6.18
C HIS A 315 2.42 13.85 -7.25
N GLU A 316 3.01 13.69 -8.43
CA GLU A 316 2.69 14.57 -9.56
C GLU A 316 1.40 14.08 -10.23
N HIS A 317 0.42 14.97 -10.43
CA HIS A 317 -0.94 14.54 -10.77
C HIS A 317 -1.23 14.40 -12.27
N ASP A 318 -0.55 15.16 -13.13
CA ASP A 318 -1.03 15.44 -14.49
C ASP A 318 -0.37 14.58 -15.57
N THR A 319 0.88 14.20 -15.37
CA THR A 319 1.69 13.61 -16.44
C THR A 319 1.88 12.12 -16.22
N PRO A 320 1.32 11.22 -17.04
CA PRO A 320 1.69 9.81 -16.97
C PRO A 320 3.14 9.65 -17.47
N MET A 321 3.96 8.87 -16.76
CA MET A 321 5.38 8.72 -17.06
C MET A 321 5.85 7.26 -16.97
N ILE A 322 6.65 6.86 -17.96
CA ILE A 322 7.50 5.66 -17.91
C ILE A 322 8.91 6.14 -18.20
N TYR A 323 9.81 6.00 -17.23
CA TYR A 323 11.15 6.57 -17.31
C TYR A 323 12.17 5.72 -16.54
N LYS A 324 13.44 6.11 -16.60
CA LYS A 324 14.53 5.41 -15.90
C LYS A 324 15.19 6.31 -14.88
N VAL A 325 15.52 5.72 -13.73
CA VAL A 325 16.42 6.29 -12.73
C VAL A 325 17.57 5.32 -12.57
N ARG A 326 18.76 5.72 -13.03
CA ARG A 326 19.90 4.81 -13.19
C ARG A 326 19.49 3.58 -14.01
N ARG A 327 19.42 2.41 -13.37
CA ARG A 327 19.01 1.15 -14.00
C ARG A 327 17.55 0.77 -13.77
N PHE A 328 16.86 1.47 -12.87
CA PHE A 328 15.50 1.11 -12.44
C PHE A 328 14.48 1.69 -13.40
N ASP A 329 13.51 0.88 -13.80
CA ASP A 329 12.34 1.34 -14.54
C ASP A 329 11.33 1.91 -13.54
N VAL A 330 10.84 3.11 -13.83
CA VAL A 330 9.97 3.88 -12.94
C VAL A 330 8.67 4.21 -13.67
N PHE A 331 7.55 4.00 -12.98
CA PHE A 331 6.21 4.09 -13.54
C PHE A 331 5.33 5.01 -12.68
N LYS A 332 4.66 5.95 -13.35
CA LYS A 332 3.78 6.93 -12.71
C LYS A 332 2.51 7.09 -13.55
N PRO A 333 1.34 6.64 -13.10
CA PRO A 333 0.08 7.02 -13.75
C PRO A 333 -0.21 8.52 -13.47
N VAL A 334 -1.26 9.05 -14.09
CA VAL A 334 -1.87 10.29 -13.58
C VAL A 334 -2.60 10.01 -12.26
N ALA A 335 -2.97 11.06 -11.53
CA ALA A 335 -3.71 10.91 -10.29
C ALA A 335 -5.02 10.13 -10.47
N SER A 336 -5.39 9.32 -9.48
CA SER A 336 -6.58 8.48 -9.51
C SER A 336 -7.88 9.26 -9.42
N PHE A 337 -7.92 10.43 -8.78
CA PHE A 337 -9.08 11.33 -8.88
C PHE A 337 -9.28 11.87 -10.32
N LYS A 338 -8.23 11.87 -11.14
CA LYS A 338 -8.30 12.12 -12.60
C LYS A 338 -8.54 10.84 -13.41
N GLY A 339 -8.65 9.68 -12.74
CA GLY A 339 -8.93 8.37 -13.31
C GLY A 339 -7.70 7.53 -13.63
N GLY A 340 -6.49 7.93 -13.22
CA GLY A 340 -5.26 7.25 -13.59
C GLY A 340 -5.02 5.92 -12.86
N LEU A 341 -4.43 4.98 -13.62
CA LEU A 341 -4.02 3.66 -13.15
C LEU A 341 -2.83 3.14 -13.99
N ALA A 342 -2.12 2.16 -13.45
CA ALA A 342 -1.19 1.29 -14.16
C ALA A 342 -1.66 -0.16 -14.05
N LEU A 343 -1.79 -0.85 -15.18
CA LEU A 343 -2.03 -2.29 -15.24
C LEU A 343 -0.70 -3.00 -15.47
N VAL A 344 -0.37 -3.97 -14.63
CA VAL A 344 0.92 -4.65 -14.64
C VAL A 344 0.72 -6.14 -14.75
N ARG A 345 1.44 -6.80 -15.66
CA ARG A 345 1.57 -8.26 -15.69
C ARG A 345 3.03 -8.66 -15.72
N ILE A 346 3.37 -9.59 -14.84
CA ILE A 346 4.71 -10.11 -14.68
C ILE A 346 4.63 -11.62 -14.83
N THR A 347 5.36 -12.14 -15.80
CA THR A 347 5.57 -13.57 -15.95
C THR A 347 6.99 -13.95 -15.57
N SER A 348 7.32 -15.24 -15.56
CA SER A 348 8.69 -15.75 -15.39
C SER A 348 9.70 -15.16 -16.40
N ARG A 349 9.25 -14.57 -17.52
CA ARG A 349 10.13 -14.12 -18.62
C ARG A 349 9.94 -12.66 -19.05
N ARG A 350 8.89 -11.99 -18.60
CA ARG A 350 8.47 -10.68 -19.12
C ARG A 350 7.75 -9.86 -18.06
N MET A 351 7.87 -8.55 -18.18
CA MET A 351 7.02 -7.59 -17.48
C MET A 351 6.38 -6.68 -18.53
N ASP A 352 5.06 -6.60 -18.50
CA ASP A 352 4.23 -5.69 -19.28
C ASP A 352 3.59 -4.67 -18.33
N VAL A 353 3.61 -3.39 -18.70
CA VAL A 353 2.94 -2.29 -17.99
C VAL A 353 2.16 -1.46 -18.99
N ALA A 354 0.91 -1.17 -18.70
CA ALA A 354 0.10 -0.21 -19.44
C ALA A 354 -0.42 0.88 -18.49
N LEU A 355 -0.11 2.15 -18.78
CA LEU A 355 -0.71 3.28 -18.08
C LEU A 355 -2.01 3.65 -18.77
N GLY A 356 -3.06 3.85 -17.98
CA GLY A 356 -4.38 4.19 -18.49
C GLY A 356 -5.11 5.20 -17.63
N GLN A 357 -6.20 5.72 -18.18
CA GLN A 357 -7.05 6.69 -17.51
C GLN A 357 -8.53 6.40 -17.77
N ALA A 358 -9.33 6.42 -16.70
CA ALA A 358 -10.78 6.32 -16.75
C ALA A 358 -11.39 7.63 -17.28
N ARG A 359 -11.45 7.78 -18.60
CA ARG A 359 -11.92 8.98 -19.32
C ARG A 359 -13.32 8.86 -19.91
N LEU A 360 -13.82 7.64 -20.13
CA LEU A 360 -15.05 7.44 -20.88
C LEU A 360 -16.27 7.32 -19.96
N LEU A 361 -17.44 7.73 -20.46
CA LEU A 361 -18.73 7.50 -19.80
C LEU A 361 -18.84 6.01 -19.41
N HIS A 362 -19.38 5.74 -18.22
CA HIS A 362 -19.48 4.41 -17.63
C HIS A 362 -18.15 3.70 -17.30
N GLY A 363 -17.03 4.41 -17.16
CA GLY A 363 -15.78 3.82 -16.68
C GLY A 363 -15.00 3.02 -17.73
N GLY A 364 -15.04 3.46 -18.99
CA GLY A 364 -14.10 2.96 -20.00
C GLY A 364 -12.69 3.52 -19.77
N ILE A 365 -11.67 2.70 -20.06
CA ILE A 365 -10.27 3.03 -19.86
C ILE A 365 -9.63 3.33 -21.21
N GLU A 366 -8.95 4.47 -21.29
CA GLU A 366 -8.05 4.81 -22.39
C GLU A 366 -6.61 4.51 -21.95
N PHE A 367 -5.90 3.64 -22.65
CA PHE A 367 -4.48 3.37 -22.40
C PHE A 367 -3.61 4.33 -23.20
N THR A 368 -2.70 5.00 -22.49
CA THR A 368 -1.88 6.10 -23.04
C THR A 368 -0.40 5.76 -23.16
N HIS A 369 0.10 4.85 -22.32
CA HIS A 369 1.49 4.38 -22.37
C HIS A 369 1.55 2.87 -22.22
N ALA A 370 2.55 2.26 -22.86
CA ALA A 370 2.82 0.84 -22.78
C ALA A 370 4.33 0.62 -22.66
N PHE A 371 4.70 -0.40 -21.90
CA PHE A 371 6.08 -0.81 -21.69
C PHE A 371 6.14 -2.33 -21.58
N SER A 372 7.09 -2.94 -22.26
CA SER A 372 7.39 -4.36 -22.12
C SER A 372 8.89 -4.56 -22.02
N LYS A 373 9.33 -5.46 -21.14
CA LYS A 373 10.72 -5.90 -21.07
C LYS A 373 10.88 -7.39 -20.81
N PRO A 374 11.97 -8.01 -21.30
CA PRO A 374 12.43 -9.29 -20.79
C PRO A 374 12.78 -9.21 -19.31
N LEU A 375 12.44 -10.26 -18.57
CA LEU A 375 12.97 -10.52 -17.24
C LEU A 375 14.04 -11.60 -17.36
N ALA A 376 15.17 -11.34 -16.73
CA ALA A 376 16.21 -12.32 -16.49
C ALA A 376 16.12 -12.80 -15.03
N PRO A 377 16.51 -14.05 -14.73
CA PRO A 377 16.74 -14.46 -13.35
C PRO A 377 17.74 -13.50 -12.71
N GLY A 378 17.40 -12.92 -11.55
CA GLY A 378 18.36 -12.14 -10.79
C GLY A 378 19.50 -13.03 -10.28
N LEU A 379 20.69 -12.47 -10.12
CA LEU A 379 21.79 -13.19 -9.48
C LEU A 379 21.47 -13.37 -7.99
N ALA A 380 21.48 -14.62 -7.53
CA ALA A 380 21.37 -14.91 -6.11
C ALA A 380 22.56 -14.31 -5.36
N LYS A 381 22.27 -13.59 -4.28
CA LYS A 381 23.24 -13.11 -3.32
C LYS A 381 23.44 -14.13 -2.20
N PRO A 382 24.65 -14.22 -1.61
CA PRO A 382 24.82 -14.95 -0.36
C PRO A 382 23.87 -14.38 0.69
N ARG A 383 23.07 -15.23 1.33
CA ARG A 383 22.27 -14.79 2.49
C ARG A 383 23.24 -14.37 3.60
N PRO A 384 23.05 -13.21 4.24
CA PRO A 384 23.82 -12.88 5.44
C PRO A 384 23.60 -13.98 6.49
N SER A 385 24.67 -14.36 7.19
CA SER A 385 24.57 -15.41 8.22
C SER A 385 23.65 -14.95 9.35
N LEU A 386 22.89 -15.89 9.93
CA LEU A 386 21.98 -15.62 11.06
C LEU A 386 22.68 -15.05 12.32
N PHE A 387 24.01 -14.94 12.32
CA PHE A 387 24.81 -14.44 13.45
C PHE A 387 25.21 -12.96 13.36
N GLU A 388 24.80 -12.24 12.32
CA GLU A 388 24.97 -10.78 12.21
C GLU A 388 23.61 -10.07 12.29
N GLN A 389 22.91 -10.19 13.42
CA GLN A 389 21.92 -9.19 13.81
C GLN A 389 22.62 -8.14 14.68
N PRO A 390 22.39 -6.82 14.48
CA PRO A 390 22.81 -5.84 15.48
C PRO A 390 22.11 -6.19 16.79
N ALA A 391 22.90 -6.33 17.86
CA ALA A 391 22.39 -6.62 19.19
C ALA A 391 21.26 -5.65 19.53
N SER A 392 20.11 -6.19 19.94
CA SER A 392 19.09 -5.42 20.62
C SER A 392 19.75 -4.69 21.79
N LEU A 393 19.58 -3.36 21.82
CA LEU A 393 19.97 -2.56 22.96
C LEU A 393 19.29 -3.13 24.22
N PRO A 394 20.02 -3.41 25.31
CA PRO A 394 19.40 -3.86 26.54
C PRO A 394 18.51 -2.75 27.11
N PRO A 395 17.42 -3.10 27.82
CA PRO A 395 16.55 -2.12 28.45
C PRO A 395 17.36 -1.28 29.44
N GLY A 396 17.27 0.04 29.30
CA GLY A 396 17.96 1.00 30.15
C GLY A 396 17.68 0.72 31.62
N SER A 397 18.75 0.53 32.39
CA SER A 397 18.71 0.50 33.84
C SER A 397 18.15 1.81 34.36
N SER A 398 17.09 1.73 35.16
CA SER A 398 16.61 2.79 36.03
C SER A 398 17.70 3.22 37.00
N GLY A 399 18.45 4.25 36.63
CA GLY A 399 19.30 5.02 37.53
C GLY A 399 18.44 6.04 38.25
N SER A 400 18.05 5.72 39.47
CA SER A 400 17.65 6.70 40.47
C SER A 400 18.84 7.60 40.75
N ASP A 401 18.79 8.85 40.32
CA ASP A 401 19.65 9.89 40.89
C ASP A 401 18.79 10.96 41.56
N SER A 402 19.16 11.15 42.81
CA SER A 402 18.57 11.99 43.82
C SER A 402 18.64 13.47 43.48
N LEU A 403 17.59 14.16 43.89
CA LEU A 403 17.56 15.58 44.21
C LEU A 403 18.81 16.00 45.00
N GLU A 404 19.58 16.94 44.45
CA GLU A 404 20.35 17.90 45.26
C GLU A 404 20.42 19.24 44.50
N GLU A 405 19.47 20.10 44.86
CA GLU A 405 19.65 21.51 45.21
C GLU A 405 21.03 22.12 44.91
N ARG A 406 21.07 23.14 44.03
CA ARG A 406 22.03 24.25 44.12
C ARG A 406 21.53 25.47 43.34
N ASP A 407 21.03 26.43 44.11
CA ASP A 407 21.11 27.85 43.79
C ASP A 407 22.53 28.25 43.39
N ARG A 408 22.68 29.04 42.32
CA ARG A 408 23.27 30.40 42.30
C ARG A 408 23.60 30.86 40.87
N HIS A 409 23.12 32.07 40.59
CA HIS A 409 23.41 33.02 39.49
C HIS A 409 22.72 32.86 38.15
#